data_AF-A0A7Y0JMY8-F1
#
_entry.id   AF-A0A7Y0JMY8-F1
#
_cell.length_a   1.000
_cell.length_b   1.000
_cell.length_c   1.000
_cell.angle_alpha   90.00
_cell.angle_beta   90.00
_cell.angle_gamma   90.00
#
_symmetry.space_group_name_H-M   'P 1'
#
loop_
_entity.id
_entity.type
_entity.pdbx_description
1 polymer ?
#
loop_
_entity_poly.entity_id
_entity_poly.type
_entity_poly.pdbx_seq_one_letter_code
_entity_poly.pdbx_strand_id
1 'polypeptide(L)' 'MPERELRCVICDGDMMFEVPPCDDDHDDCPELVCTRCGAAEVVAPIVVHMWFPPHAPRRIAPQQRRAA' A
#
# COMPACT_ATOMS: atom_id res chain seq x y z
N MET A 1 11.90 20.19 4.98
CA MET A 1 11.64 18.80 5.35
C MET A 1 10.13 18.65 5.55
N PRO A 2 9.46 17.66 4.96
CA PRO A 2 8.06 17.42 5.25
C PRO A 2 7.94 16.84 6.67
N GLU A 3 7.36 17.62 7.57
CA GLU A 3 7.16 17.27 8.98
C GLU A 3 5.75 16.71 9.14
N ARG A 4 5.57 15.61 9.88
CA ARG A 4 4.26 14.97 10.11
C ARG A 4 4.07 14.66 11.59
N GLU A 5 2.86 14.89 12.10
CA GLU A 5 2.51 14.57 13.48
C GLU A 5 1.92 13.15 13.53
N LEU A 6 2.58 12.26 14.29
CA LEU A 6 2.22 10.84 14.41
C LEU A 6 2.42 10.37 15.86
N ARG A 7 1.68 9.33 16.27
CA ARG A 7 1.85 8.73 17.60
C ARG A 7 3.09 7.84 17.62
N CYS A 8 4.13 8.27 18.31
CA CYS A 8 5.32 7.47 18.53
C CYS A 8 5.08 6.45 19.65
N VAL A 9 5.26 5.17 19.35
CA VAL A 9 5.11 4.08 20.33
C VAL A 9 6.17 4.07 21.42
N ILE A 10 7.37 4.61 21.15
CA ILE A 10 8.46 4.70 22.13
C ILE A 10 8.24 5.85 23.11
N CYS A 11 7.77 7.01 22.62
CA CYS A 11 7.45 8.16 23.47
C CYS A 11 6.06 8.05 24.14
N ASP A 12 5.23 7.11 23.68
CA ASP A 12 3.82 6.95 24.03
C ASP A 12 3.02 8.26 23.93
N GLY A 13 3.13 8.91 22.78
CA GLY A 13 2.44 10.17 22.53
C GLY A 13 2.61 10.68 21.11
N ASP A 14 1.85 11.72 20.78
CA ASP A 14 1.94 12.39 19.49
C ASP A 14 3.23 13.20 19.44
N MET A 15 4.01 12.95 18.40
CA MET A 15 5.33 13.52 18.19
C MET A 15 5.47 13.98 16.75
N MET A 16 6.37 14.94 16.53
CA MET A 16 6.76 15.35 15.19
C MET A 16 7.75 14.33 14.61
N PHE A 17 7.54 13.94 13.36
CA PHE A 17 8.41 13.09 12.58
C PHE A 17 8.96 13.84 11.37
N GLU A 18 10.19 13.53 11.00
CA GLU A 18 10.86 14.06 9.81
C GLU A 18 11.29 12.95 8.86
N VAL A 19 11.36 13.25 7.57
CA VAL A 19 11.95 12.37 6.56
C VAL A 19 13.47 12.52 6.63
N PRO A 20 14.23 11.44 6.89
CA PRO A 20 15.69 11.48 6.88
C PRO A 20 16.23 11.67 5.45
N PRO A 21 17.50 12.05 5.27
CA PRO A 21 18.12 12.05 3.95
C PRO A 21 18.04 10.66 3.32
N CYS A 22 17.34 10.54 2.20
CA CYS A 22 17.17 9.30 1.44
C CYS A 22 17.79 9.46 0.04
N ASP A 23 18.55 8.45 -0.42
CA ASP A 23 19.13 8.42 -1.77
C ASP A 23 18.20 7.78 -2.82
N ASP A 24 17.08 7.20 -2.38
CA ASP A 24 16.13 6.53 -3.27
C ASP A 24 15.33 7.53 -4.12
N ASP A 25 15.10 7.19 -5.39
CA ASP A 25 14.33 8.02 -6.33
C ASP A 25 12.83 7.76 -6.19
N HIS A 26 12.18 8.55 -5.33
CA HIS A 26 10.76 8.48 -5.03
C HIS A 26 10.23 9.83 -4.55
N ASP A 27 8.99 10.15 -4.92
CA ASP A 27 8.39 11.45 -4.62
C ASP A 27 7.97 11.61 -3.14
N ASP A 28 7.48 10.53 -2.51
CA ASP A 28 7.09 10.51 -1.10
C ASP A 28 7.85 9.42 -0.35
N CYS A 29 8.79 9.86 0.51
CA CYS A 29 9.60 8.93 1.29
C CYS A 29 8.77 8.30 2.42
N PRO A 30 8.66 6.96 2.47
CA PRO A 30 7.89 6.29 3.51
C PRO A 30 8.63 6.25 4.85
N GLU A 31 9.92 6.61 4.88
CA GLU A 31 10.74 6.63 6.08
C GLU A 31 10.51 7.91 6.89
N LEU A 32 10.15 7.73 8.17
CA LEU A 32 9.89 8.82 9.10
C LEU A 32 10.62 8.56 10.42
N VAL A 33 11.25 9.58 10.98
CA VAL A 33 12.00 9.50 12.23
C VAL A 33 11.43 10.46 13.27
N CYS A 34 11.12 9.95 14.47
CA CYS A 34 10.65 10.76 15.59
C CYS A 34 11.75 11.74 16.02
N THR A 35 11.46 13.05 15.98
CA THR A 35 12.45 14.10 16.29
C THR A 35 12.88 14.14 17.76
N ARG A 36 12.20 13.39 18.64
CA ARG A 36 12.54 13.33 20.08
C ARG A 36 13.38 12.12 20.46
N CYS A 37 13.01 10.92 20.04
CA CYS A 37 13.68 9.68 20.45
C CYS A 37 14.47 8.99 19.34
N GLY A 38 14.34 9.42 18.09
CA GLY A 38 15.03 8.83 16.95
C GLY A 38 14.44 7.49 16.46
N ALA A 39 13.27 7.09 16.96
CA ALA A 39 12.58 5.90 16.46
C ALA A 39 12.18 6.09 14.99
N ALA A 40 12.53 5.11 14.14
CA ALA A 40 12.12 5.08 12.74
C ALA A 40 10.81 4.31 12.58
N GLU A 41 9.86 4.88 11.85
CA GLU A 41 8.61 4.27 11.42
C GLU A 41 8.53 4.31 9.89
N VAL A 42 8.08 3.20 9.29
CA VAL A 42 7.86 3.10 7.83
C VAL A 42 6.36 3.03 7.59
N VAL A 43 5.79 4.10 7.01
CA VAL A 43 4.37 4.17 6.68
C VAL A 43 4.22 4.08 5.17
N ALA A 44 3.90 2.89 4.66
CA ALA A 44 3.69 2.65 3.23
C ALA A 44 2.23 2.26 2.94
N PRO A 45 1.65 2.73 1.82
CA PRO A 45 0.32 2.30 1.38
C PRO A 45 0.32 0.80 1.03
N ILE A 46 -0.72 0.08 1.47
CA ILE A 46 -0.93 -1.31 1.06
C ILE A 46 -1.51 -1.33 -0.36
N VAL A 47 -0.73 -1.84 -1.32
CA VAL A 47 -1.17 -2.00 -2.71
C VAL A 47 -1.59 -3.46 -2.94
N VAL A 48 -2.87 -3.66 -3.28
CA VAL A 48 -3.42 -4.99 -3.59
C VAL A 48 -3.67 -5.12 -5.09
N HIS A 49 -2.94 -6.00 -5.75
CA HIS A 49 -3.18 -6.35 -7.16
C HIS A 49 -4.14 -7.54 -7.23
N MET A 50 -5.43 -7.27 -7.49
CA MET A 50 -6.40 -8.34 -7.75
C MET A 50 -6.42 -8.69 -9.23
N TRP A 51 -6.09 -9.95 -9.53
CA TRP A 51 -6.25 -10.50 -10.88
C TRP A 51 -7.63 -11.15 -11.01
N PHE A 52 -8.54 -10.47 -11.70
CA PHE A 52 -9.86 -11.05 -12.01
C PHE A 52 -9.77 -11.86 -13.30
N PRO A 53 -10.12 -13.17 -13.28
CA PRO A 53 -10.19 -13.94 -14.50
C PRO A 53 -11.23 -13.31 -15.43
N PRO A 54 -10.96 -13.21 -16.74
CA PRO A 54 -11.95 -12.72 -17.70
C PRO A 54 -13.20 -13.57 -17.63
N HIS A 55 -14.38 -12.94 -17.66
CA HIS A 55 -15.67 -13.64 -17.73
C HIS A 55 -15.62 -14.67 -18.86
N ALA A 56 -15.65 -15.96 -18.50
CA ALA A 56 -15.70 -17.03 -19.48
C ALA A 56 -16.91 -16.79 -20.39
N PRO A 57 -16.73 -16.73 -21.72
CA PRO A 57 -17.86 -16.58 -22.62
C PRO A 57 -18.80 -17.76 -22.37
N ARG A 58 -20.10 -17.48 -22.20
CA ARG A 58 -21.15 -18.48 -22.11
C ARG A 58 -21.07 -19.36 -23.35
N ARG A 59 -20.42 -20.53 -23.26
CA ARG A 59 -20.45 -21.54 -24.31
C ARG A 59 -21.89 -22.04 -24.37
N ILE A 60 -22.67 -21.49 -25.28
CA ILE A 60 -23.98 -22.05 -25.63
C ILE A 60 -23.67 -23.43 -26.22
N ALA A 61 -23.91 -24.48 -25.44
CA ALA A 61 -23.76 -25.84 -25.92
C ALA A 61 -24.65 -26.00 -27.16
N PRO A 62 -24.12 -26.48 -28.30
CA PRO A 62 -24.95 -26.72 -29.47
C PRO A 62 -26.01 -27.75 -29.08
N GLN A 63 -27.27 -27.30 -29.09
CA GLN A 63 -28.45 -28.15 -28.93
C GLN A 63 -28.40 -29.21 -30.05
N GLN A 64 -27.98 -30.42 -29.69
CA GLN A 64 -27.95 -31.55 -30.60
C GLN A 64 -29.36 -31.80 -31.12
N ARG A 65 -29.60 -31.47 -32.38
CA ARG A 65 -30.85 -31.81 -33.07
C ARG A 65 -30.93 -33.34 -33.14
N ARG A 66 -31.83 -33.95 -32.38
CA ARG A 66 -32.20 -35.36 -32.59
C ARG A 66 -33.05 -35.45 -33.86
N ALA A 67 -32.62 -36.28 -34.81
CA ALA A 67 -33.44 -36.70 -35.93
C ALA A 67 -34.39 -37.82 -35.45
N ALA A 68 -35.65 -37.72 -35.82
CA ALA A 68 -36.63 -38.81 -35.88
C ALA A 68 -37.52 -38.58 -37.10
#